data_AF-A0A957HUE7-F1
#
_entry.id   AF-A0A957HUE7-F1
#
_cell.length_a   1.000
_cell.length_b   1.000
_cell.length_c   1.000
_cell.angle_alpha   90.00
_cell.angle_beta   90.00
_cell.angle_gamma   90.00
#
_symmetry.space_group_name_H-M   'P 1'
#
loop_
_entity.id
_entity.type
_entity.pdbx_description
1 polymer ?
#
loop_
_entity_poly.entity_id
_entity_poly.type
_entity_poly.pdbx_seq_one_letter_code
_entity_poly.pdbx_strand_id
1 'polypeptide(L)'
;MVFSVFSVGIIFILLAVVYWLLMQSKAMRSKSGVPDGNILYTDTGTWFPNGEMLVARDVRLVGKPDYLVEQADGSIVPVEVKSGRAPSEPWEGHIFQLAAYCLLVEEKYGVRPEFGIIQYQDHA
;
A
#
# COMPACT_ATOMS: atom_id res chain seq x y z
N MET A 1 -10.25 22.09 45.05
CA MET A 1 -11.14 20.99 44.63
C MET A 1 -11.83 21.27 43.29
N VAL A 2 -12.51 22.42 43.14
CA VAL A 2 -13.26 22.80 41.92
C VAL A 2 -12.38 22.86 40.65
N PHE A 3 -11.20 23.50 40.70
CA PHE A 3 -10.27 23.54 39.56
C PHE A 3 -9.82 22.15 39.08
N SER A 4 -9.68 21.19 39.99
CA SER A 4 -9.26 19.82 39.64
C SER A 4 -10.35 19.06 38.89
N VAL A 5 -11.63 19.34 39.17
CA VAL A 5 -12.77 18.73 38.45
C VAL A 5 -12.88 19.29 37.02
N PHE A 6 -12.64 20.60 36.85
CA PHE A 6 -12.58 21.22 35.53
C PHE A 6 -11.43 20.67 34.67
N SER A 7 -10.25 20.48 35.26
CA SER A 7 -9.11 19.86 34.56
C SER A 7 -9.40 18.43 34.11
N VAL A 8 -10.08 17.63 34.96
CA VAL A 8 -10.48 16.26 34.61
C VAL A 8 -11.50 16.25 33.47
N GLY A 9 -12.48 17.17 33.49
CA GLY A 9 -13.44 17.33 32.39
C GLY A 9 -12.77 17.67 31.05
N ILE A 10 -11.78 18.57 31.07
CA ILE A 10 -11.01 18.92 29.87
C ILE A 10 -10.22 17.71 29.34
N ILE A 11 -9.62 16.91 30.22
CA ILE A 11 -8.90 15.68 29.83
C ILE A 11 -9.85 14.70 29.12
N PHE A 12 -11.06 14.48 29.65
CA PHE A 12 -12.03 13.60 29.00
C PHE A 12 -12.48 14.12 27.63
N ILE A 13 -12.67 15.43 27.49
CA ILE A 13 -13.00 16.05 26.19
C ILE A 13 -11.84 15.84 25.20
N LEU A 14 -10.59 16.08 25.62
CA LEU A 14 -9.42 15.86 24.78
C LEU A 14 -9.28 14.40 24.36
N LEU A 15 -9.48 13.45 25.28
CA LEU A 15 -9.45 12.01 24.97
C LEU A 15 -10.56 11.62 23.99
N ALA A 16 -11.77 12.17 24.14
CA ALA A 16 -12.88 11.92 23.22
C ALA A 16 -12.59 12.48 21.82
N VAL A 17 -11.99 13.67 21.72
CA VAL A 17 -11.56 14.26 20.45
C VAL A 17 -10.47 13.42 19.80
N VAL A 18 -9.45 12.99 20.56
CA VAL A 18 -8.40 12.10 20.04
C VAL A 18 -8.99 10.78 19.55
N TYR A 19 -9.87 10.17 20.34
CA TYR A 19 -10.54 8.92 19.94
C TYR A 19 -11.37 9.10 18.65
N TRP A 20 -12.11 10.20 18.53
CA TRP A 20 -12.87 10.53 17.34
C TRP A 20 -11.97 10.73 16.10
N LEU A 21 -10.86 11.44 16.25
CA LEU A 21 -9.87 11.64 15.18
C LEU A 21 -9.22 10.31 14.76
N LEU A 22 -8.93 9.40 15.69
CA LEU A 22 -8.40 8.07 15.39
C LEU A 22 -9.42 7.20 14.64
N MET A 23 -10.70 7.27 15.00
CA MET A 23 -11.77 6.57 14.28
C MET A 23 -11.94 7.11 12.86
N GLN A 24 -11.89 8.42 12.66
CA GLN A 24 -11.89 9.05 11.34
C GLN A 24 -10.67 8.63 10.52
N SER A 25 -9.48 8.59 11.12
CA SER A 25 -8.25 8.15 10.45
C SER A 25 -8.33 6.68 10.00
N LYS A 26 -8.87 5.78 10.84
CA LYS A 26 -9.11 4.38 10.45
C LYS A 26 -10.14 4.25 9.33
N ALA A 27 -11.23 5.01 9.40
CA ALA A 27 -12.26 5.03 8.35
C ALA A 27 -11.72 5.62 7.04
N MET A 28 -10.79 6.58 7.10
CA MET A 28 -10.11 7.12 5.92
C MET A 28 -9.05 6.16 5.36
N ARG A 29 -8.33 5.42 6.22
CA ARG A 29 -7.38 4.38 5.79
C ARG A 29 -8.06 3.26 5.00
N SER A 30 -9.24 2.83 5.44
CA SER A 30 -10.07 1.86 4.70
C SER A 30 -10.55 2.38 3.34
N LYS A 31 -10.64 3.70 3.15
CA LYS A 31 -11.08 4.33 1.88
C LYS A 31 -9.92 4.78 1.00
N SER A 32 -8.71 4.86 1.52
CA SER A 32 -7.53 5.31 0.78
C SER A 32 -6.79 4.18 0.07
N GLY A 33 -7.27 2.93 0.17
CA GLY A 33 -6.63 1.78 -0.46
C GLY A 33 -5.21 1.54 0.03
N VAL A 34 -4.87 2.01 1.23
CA VAL A 34 -3.53 1.80 1.80
C VAL A 34 -3.52 0.37 2.36
N PRO A 35 -2.73 -0.56 1.79
CA PRO A 35 -2.68 -1.93 2.29
C PRO A 35 -2.21 -1.96 3.75
N ASP A 36 -2.76 -2.88 4.55
CA ASP A 36 -2.18 -3.19 5.86
C ASP A 36 -0.80 -3.85 5.64
N GLY A 37 0.26 -3.11 5.98
CA GLY A 37 1.64 -3.49 5.77
C GLY A 37 2.56 -2.26 5.86
N ASN A 38 3.87 -2.47 5.95
CA ASN A 38 4.80 -1.35 5.80
C ASN A 38 4.83 -0.97 4.32
N ILE A 39 4.28 0.20 3.97
CA ILE A 39 4.43 0.75 2.62
C ILE A 39 5.92 0.97 2.39
N LEU A 40 6.52 0.12 1.56
CA LEU A 40 7.96 0.16 1.27
C LEU A 40 8.34 1.34 0.35
N TYR A 41 7.35 2.03 -0.24
CA TYR A 41 7.55 3.19 -1.12
C TYR A 41 6.61 4.35 -0.82
N THR A 42 7.20 5.46 -0.44
CA THR A 42 6.70 6.81 -0.71
C THR A 42 7.90 7.57 -1.25
N ASP A 43 7.70 8.61 -2.06
CA ASP A 43 8.75 9.46 -2.66
C ASP A 43 9.77 10.06 -1.67
N THR A 44 9.63 9.76 -0.38
CA THR A 44 10.51 10.13 0.71
C THR A 44 11.10 8.88 1.38
N GLY A 45 12.06 8.28 0.67
CA GLY A 45 13.23 7.56 1.17
C GLY A 45 13.05 6.58 2.32
N THR A 46 13.08 5.26 2.02
CA THR A 46 13.86 4.25 2.78
C THR A 46 13.80 2.83 2.17
N TRP A 47 14.87 2.47 1.42
CA TRP A 47 15.59 1.16 1.37
C TRP A 47 15.14 -0.07 0.53
N PHE A 48 14.81 0.10 -0.75
CA PHE A 48 15.38 -0.79 -1.80
C PHE A 48 15.80 0.05 -3.02
N PRO A 49 17.02 -0.13 -3.56
CA PRO A 49 17.50 0.66 -4.68
C PRO A 49 16.86 0.18 -5.97
N ASN A 50 15.59 0.53 -6.25
CA ASN A 50 14.92 0.10 -7.47
C ASN A 50 14.60 1.28 -8.41
N GLY A 51 15.68 1.87 -8.93
CA GLY A 51 15.63 2.65 -10.17
C GLY A 51 15.76 1.76 -11.42
N GLU A 52 15.89 0.44 -11.28
CA GLU A 52 16.17 -0.48 -12.39
C GLU A 52 14.89 -1.13 -12.94
N MET A 53 14.80 -1.23 -14.27
CA MET A 53 13.81 -2.08 -14.93
C MET A 53 13.97 -3.53 -14.47
N LEU A 54 12.87 -4.17 -14.10
CA LEU A 54 12.82 -5.61 -13.90
C LEU A 54 12.76 -6.30 -15.26
N VAL A 55 13.46 -7.42 -15.42
CA VAL A 55 13.61 -8.12 -16.71
C VAL A 55 13.44 -9.61 -16.49
N ALA A 56 12.55 -10.25 -17.26
CA ALA A 56 12.42 -11.69 -17.39
C ALA A 56 12.85 -12.10 -18.81
N ARG A 57 14.05 -12.67 -18.92
CA ARG A 57 14.73 -12.84 -20.22
C ARG A 57 14.09 -13.94 -21.06
N ASP A 58 13.65 -15.02 -20.42
CA ASP A 58 13.08 -16.19 -21.11
C ASP A 58 11.82 -15.84 -21.89
N VAL A 59 11.00 -14.95 -21.34
CA VAL A 59 9.77 -14.44 -21.97
C VAL A 59 9.96 -13.08 -22.66
N ARG A 60 11.19 -12.55 -22.67
CA ARG A 60 11.54 -11.22 -23.23
C ARG A 60 10.66 -10.09 -22.69
N LEU A 61 10.33 -10.17 -21.41
CA LEU A 61 9.47 -9.21 -20.73
C LEU A 61 10.33 -8.25 -19.91
N VAL A 62 9.98 -6.98 -19.96
CA VAL A 62 10.62 -5.93 -19.17
C VAL A 62 9.55 -5.00 -18.63
N GLY A 63 9.69 -4.54 -17.39
CA GLY A 63 8.71 -3.69 -16.76
C GLY A 63 9.24 -3.00 -15.50
N LYS A 64 8.53 -1.95 -15.10
CA LYS A 64 8.79 -1.22 -13.85
C LYS A 64 7.47 -1.09 -13.10
N PRO A 65 7.26 -1.88 -12.03
CA PRO A 65 6.14 -1.65 -11.11
C PRO A 65 6.21 -0.24 -10.51
N ASP A 66 5.08 0.35 -10.14
CA ASP A 66 5.07 1.66 -9.46
C ASP A 66 5.83 1.57 -8.14
N TYR A 67 5.61 0.49 -7.38
CA TYR A 67 6.47 0.12 -6.26
C TYR A 67 6.34 -1.36 -5.89
N LEU A 68 7.24 -1.81 -5.03
CA LEU A 68 7.24 -3.14 -4.41
C LEU A 68 7.02 -2.99 -2.91
N VAL A 69 6.43 -3.97 -2.26
CA VAL A 69 6.26 -4.04 -0.80
C VAL A 69 6.92 -5.31 -0.27
N GLU A 70 7.85 -5.20 0.68
CA GLU A 70 8.42 -6.35 1.36
C GLU A 70 7.60 -6.61 2.63
N GLN A 71 7.09 -7.83 2.75
CA GLN A 71 6.32 -8.28 3.89
C GLN A 71 7.23 -8.82 5.00
N ALA A 72 6.69 -8.98 6.20
CA ALA A 72 7.45 -9.47 7.36
C ALA A 72 8.02 -10.89 7.18
N ASP A 73 7.46 -11.68 6.27
CA ASP A 73 7.92 -13.02 5.89
C ASP A 73 8.99 -13.01 4.77
N GLY A 74 9.37 -11.82 4.28
CA GLY A 74 10.34 -11.65 3.18
C GLY A 74 9.73 -11.79 1.79
N SER A 75 8.41 -11.95 1.65
CA SER A 75 7.76 -11.90 0.34
C SER A 75 7.76 -10.49 -0.24
N ILE A 76 7.94 -10.37 -1.56
CA ILE A 76 7.97 -9.10 -2.29
C ILE A 76 6.73 -9.00 -3.16
N VAL A 77 5.87 -8.02 -2.88
CA VAL A 77 4.58 -7.83 -3.54
C VAL A 77 4.64 -6.62 -4.47
N PRO A 78 4.44 -6.78 -5.79
CA PRO A 78 4.34 -5.64 -6.69
C PRO A 78 3.01 -4.91 -6.51
N VAL A 79 3.07 -3.59 -6.60
CA VAL A 79 1.91 -2.70 -6.55
C VAL A 79 1.87 -1.83 -7.81
N GLU A 80 0.71 -1.81 -8.45
CA GLU A 80 0.42 -0.98 -9.62
C GLU A 80 -0.67 0.03 -9.24
N VAL A 81 -0.37 1.32 -9.41
CA VAL A 81 -1.25 2.43 -9.08
C VAL A 81 -2.03 2.85 -10.31
N LYS A 82 -3.36 2.95 -10.17
CA LYS A 82 -4.27 3.48 -11.18
C LYS A 82 -4.88 4.77 -10.66
N SER A 83 -4.68 5.87 -11.41
CA SER A 83 -5.21 7.19 -11.05
C SER A 83 -6.73 7.29 -11.14
N GLY A 84 -7.37 6.38 -11.87
CA GLY A 84 -8.82 6.29 -11.98
C GLY A 84 -9.48 5.66 -10.75
N ARG A 85 -10.78 5.82 -10.64
CA ARG A 85 -11.62 5.13 -9.66
C ARG A 85 -11.81 3.66 -10.02
N ALA A 86 -12.22 2.88 -9.04
CA ALA A 86 -12.71 1.52 -9.20
C ALA A 86 -13.67 1.36 -10.37
N PRO A 87 -13.37 0.46 -11.32
CA PRO A 87 -14.43 -0.28 -11.96
C PRO A 87 -15.07 -1.26 -10.96
N SER A 88 -16.24 -1.81 -11.29
CA SER A 88 -16.88 -2.85 -10.45
C SER A 88 -16.00 -4.09 -10.30
N GLU A 89 -15.19 -4.38 -11.33
CA GLU A 89 -14.16 -5.41 -11.36
C GLU A 89 -12.94 -4.87 -12.11
N PRO A 90 -11.70 -5.19 -11.68
CA PRO A 90 -10.50 -4.75 -12.37
C PRO A 90 -10.53 -5.10 -13.87
N TRP A 91 -10.08 -4.17 -14.71
CA TRP A 91 -9.96 -4.44 -16.13
C TRP A 91 -8.91 -5.52 -16.39
N GLU A 92 -9.14 -6.39 -17.36
CA GLU A 92 -8.20 -7.48 -17.71
C GLU A 92 -6.78 -6.95 -17.96
N GLY A 93 -6.64 -5.80 -18.60
CA GLY A 93 -5.33 -5.17 -18.82
C GLY A 93 -4.59 -4.83 -17.54
N HIS A 94 -5.29 -4.40 -16.48
CA HIS A 94 -4.67 -4.13 -15.19
C HIS A 94 -4.24 -5.44 -14.51
N ILE A 95 -5.06 -6.49 -14.63
CA ILE A 95 -4.75 -7.82 -14.10
C ILE A 95 -3.51 -8.39 -14.81
N PHE A 96 -3.47 -8.36 -16.15
CA PHE A 96 -2.35 -8.89 -16.91
C PHE A 96 -1.06 -8.11 -16.68
N GLN A 97 -1.15 -6.78 -16.54
CA GLN A 97 0.01 -5.96 -16.20
C GLN A 97 0.56 -6.32 -14.81
N LEU A 98 -0.31 -6.48 -13.82
CA LEU A 98 0.12 -6.88 -12.48
C LEU A 98 0.71 -8.30 -12.47
N ALA A 99 0.09 -9.24 -13.19
CA ALA A 99 0.60 -10.60 -13.33
C ALA A 99 2.00 -10.62 -13.98
N ALA A 100 2.23 -9.77 -14.99
CA ALA A 100 3.54 -9.55 -15.60
C ALA A 100 4.56 -9.06 -14.56
N TYR A 101 4.17 -8.17 -13.65
CA TYR A 101 5.06 -7.74 -12.56
C TYR A 101 5.34 -8.83 -11.53
N CYS A 102 4.36 -9.67 -11.19
CA CYS A 102 4.61 -10.82 -10.32
C CYS A 102 5.69 -11.74 -10.90
N LEU A 103 5.63 -12.03 -12.21
CA LEU A 103 6.65 -12.81 -12.91
C LEU A 103 8.02 -12.11 -12.90
N LEU A 104 8.06 -10.79 -13.12
CA LEU A 104 9.29 -10.02 -13.12
C LEU A 104 9.96 -9.95 -11.73
N VAL A 105 9.16 -9.90 -10.67
CA VAL A 105 9.64 -9.98 -9.28
C VAL A 105 10.20 -11.37 -8.99
N GLU A 106 9.48 -12.43 -9.39
CA GLU A 106 9.96 -13.81 -9.25
C GLU A 106 11.32 -14.00 -9.92
N GLU A 107 11.49 -13.51 -11.15
CA GLU A 107 12.77 -13.61 -11.88
C GLU A 107 13.90 -12.84 -11.17
N LYS A 108 13.65 -11.59 -10.74
CA LYS A 108 14.69 -10.72 -10.17
C LYS A 108 15.13 -11.20 -8.79
N TYR A 109 14.18 -11.63 -7.96
CA TYR A 109 14.42 -11.88 -6.54
C TYR A 109 14.41 -13.37 -6.17
N GLY A 110 14.01 -14.26 -7.10
CA GLY A 110 13.93 -15.70 -6.86
C GLY A 110 12.82 -16.11 -5.89
N VAL A 111 11.94 -15.17 -5.52
CA VAL A 111 10.79 -15.40 -4.63
C VAL A 111 9.53 -15.06 -5.40
N ARG A 112 8.68 -16.06 -5.59
CA ARG A 112 7.40 -15.87 -6.28
C ARG A 112 6.42 -15.11 -5.38
N PRO A 113 5.89 -13.95 -5.82
CA PRO A 113 4.82 -13.28 -5.09
C PRO A 113 3.56 -14.13 -5.07
N GLU A 114 2.91 -14.27 -3.90
CA GLU A 114 1.63 -14.96 -3.80
C GLU A 114 0.49 -14.18 -4.46
N PHE A 115 0.61 -12.85 -4.47
CA PHE A 115 -0.31 -11.91 -5.09
C PHE A 115 0.42 -10.62 -5.48
N GLY A 116 -0.29 -9.77 -6.22
CA GLY A 116 0.06 -8.37 -6.42
C GLY A 116 -1.12 -7.48 -6.03
N ILE A 117 -0.91 -6.17 -5.95
CA ILE A 117 -1.96 -5.21 -5.57
C ILE A 117 -2.21 -4.23 -6.73
N ILE A 118 -3.48 -4.02 -7.06
CA ILE A 118 -3.91 -2.93 -7.95
C ILE A 118 -4.51 -1.84 -7.07
N GLN A 119 -3.78 -0.75 -6.87
CA GLN A 119 -4.26 0.35 -6.05
C GLN A 119 -4.89 1.41 -6.94
N TYR A 120 -6.22 1.51 -6.89
CA TYR A 120 -6.94 2.61 -7.52
C TYR A 120 -7.06 3.79 -6.56
N GLN A 121 -7.58 4.90 -7.05
CA GLN A 121 -7.72 6.12 -6.25
C GLN A 121 -8.58 5.95 -4.98
N ASP A 122 -9.60 5.09 -5.02
CA ASP A 122 -10.61 4.95 -3.95
C ASP A 122 -10.66 3.56 -3.28
N HIS A 123 -9.83 2.61 -3.70
CA HIS A 123 -9.72 1.26 -3.13
C HIS A 123 -8.44 0.56 -3.62
N ALA A 124 -8.02 -0.48 -2.93
CA ALA A 124 -6.96 -1.40 -3.34
C ALA A 124 -7.41 -2.84 -3.12
#